data_AF-A0A0F9KJG5-F1
#
_entry.id   AF-A0A0F9KJG5-F1
#
_cell.length_a   1.000
_cell.length_b   1.000
_cell.length_c   1.000
_cell.angle_alpha   90.00
_cell.angle_beta   90.00
_cell.angle_gamma   90.00
#
_symmetry.space_group_name_H-M   'P 1'
#
loop_
_entity.id
_entity.type
_entity.pdbx_description
1 polymer ?
#
loop_
_entity_poly.entity_id
_entity_poly.type
_entity_poly.pdbx_seq_one_letter_code
_entity_poly.pdbx_strand_id
1 'polypeptide(L)'
;MRNKHRIIGLLLLGIIFINLTLISVFATAEGNNDSDNDGVNDKYEENNERNVEVDIFGNETRIISVRKSEQKQDQIVIDIRLSEDGIRIDFSYKLNLDSEMATKFSIVFHKIIEFNDTNLDNNFNPEIDQIIQNFSINTFQNISYSILETHSLHYIRISTINETFNLHLYLAEEFAIVEDQLISPAEMKMSVEISNFTYTNNNSRLGLYTKLVSEADFITEEETDDELKGYATNESGLNTTINDYTGFFTWNNYATVDEASKLIYVSDLMVEHEFGQKLYFSYFQGSNIYHDPKLGIKGILIPLPVSDSPTLIIVLVLTLGSVSTAAIYTIYHYGMKKSPTSNTKKDREKYFKERFEESEVLEPYSDKPALQILIEENSIENLLQIRNLNITVVSEDFFEIINRFEWEGNEKINFTKEMLSITPAERRLILDEMIHNASVISK
;
A
#
# COMPACT_ATOMS: atom_id res chain seq x y z
N MET A 1 -25.32 44.17 -23.73
CA MET A 1 -25.60 43.04 -22.80
C MET A 1 -25.73 41.69 -23.49
N ARG A 2 -26.36 41.59 -24.67
CA ARG A 2 -26.64 40.33 -25.40
C ARG A 2 -25.44 39.39 -25.68
N ASN A 3 -24.21 39.93 -25.77
CA ASN A 3 -23.00 39.11 -26.02
C ASN A 3 -22.39 38.47 -24.77
N LYS A 4 -22.62 39.03 -23.57
CA LYS A 4 -22.09 38.45 -22.32
C LYS A 4 -22.78 37.13 -21.98
N HIS A 5 -24.09 37.03 -22.23
CA HIS A 5 -24.88 35.83 -21.91
C HIS A 5 -24.58 34.67 -22.86
N ARG A 6 -24.14 34.95 -24.10
CA ARG A 6 -23.74 33.91 -25.06
C ARG A 6 -22.48 33.15 -24.63
N ILE A 7 -21.55 33.83 -23.96
CA ILE A 7 -20.29 33.22 -23.52
C ILE A 7 -20.49 32.37 -22.28
N ILE A 8 -21.27 32.88 -21.32
CA ILE A 8 -21.65 32.09 -20.15
C ILE A 8 -22.41 30.83 -20.59
N GLY A 9 -23.29 30.95 -21.60
CA GLY A 9 -23.98 29.80 -22.19
C GLY A 9 -23.05 28.78 -22.85
N LEU A 10 -22.05 29.21 -23.62
CA LEU A 10 -21.07 28.31 -24.25
C LEU A 10 -20.16 27.62 -23.22
N LEU A 11 -19.79 28.32 -22.15
CA LEU A 11 -18.93 27.78 -21.09
C LEU A 11 -19.70 26.72 -20.27
N LEU A 12 -20.96 26.99 -19.93
CA LEU A 12 -21.85 26.00 -19.31
C LEU A 12 -22.07 24.77 -20.21
N LEU A 13 -22.24 24.98 -21.52
CA LEU A 13 -22.40 23.88 -22.46
C LEU A 13 -21.12 23.02 -22.56
N GLY A 14 -19.95 23.66 -22.52
CA GLY A 14 -18.66 22.98 -22.42
C GLY A 14 -18.52 22.15 -21.15
N ILE A 15 -18.91 22.69 -19.99
CA ILE A 15 -18.91 21.95 -18.71
C ILE A 15 -19.87 20.76 -18.76
N ILE A 16 -21.05 20.91 -19.37
CA ILE A 16 -22.00 19.80 -19.53
C ILE A 16 -21.44 18.73 -20.46
N PHE A 17 -20.80 19.11 -21.57
CA PHE A 17 -20.15 18.16 -22.47
C PHE A 17 -18.99 17.43 -21.80
N ILE A 18 -18.14 18.12 -21.03
CA ILE A 18 -17.05 17.52 -20.26
C ILE A 18 -17.61 16.50 -19.26
N ASN A 19 -18.65 16.87 -18.51
CA ASN A 19 -19.30 15.95 -17.56
C ASN A 19 -19.94 14.74 -18.27
N LEU A 20 -20.61 14.94 -19.42
CA LEU A 20 -21.19 13.82 -20.18
C LEU A 20 -20.12 12.88 -20.72
N THR A 21 -18.99 13.42 -21.22
CA THR A 21 -17.89 12.60 -21.74
C THR A 21 -17.19 11.82 -20.63
N LEU A 22 -17.01 12.42 -19.45
CA LEU A 22 -16.49 11.75 -18.26
C LEU A 22 -17.41 10.58 -17.86
N ILE A 23 -18.72 10.81 -17.77
CA ILE A 23 -19.71 9.77 -17.44
C ILE A 23 -19.67 8.64 -18.47
N SER A 24 -19.54 8.94 -19.77
CA SER A 24 -19.46 7.89 -20.79
C SER A 24 -18.17 7.08 -20.74
N VAL A 25 -17.04 7.69 -20.39
CA VAL A 25 -15.76 6.98 -20.23
C VAL A 25 -15.80 6.03 -19.03
N PHE A 26 -16.43 6.45 -17.92
CA PHE A 26 -16.69 5.54 -16.80
C PHE A 26 -17.70 4.44 -17.16
N ALA A 27 -18.66 4.71 -18.04
CA ALA A 27 -19.65 3.72 -18.49
C ALA A 27 -19.14 2.74 -19.56
N THR A 28 -18.00 3.03 -20.22
CA THR A 28 -17.38 2.17 -21.24
C THR A 28 -16.11 1.48 -20.76
N ALA A 29 -15.75 1.55 -19.48
CA ALA A 29 -14.85 0.57 -18.90
C ALA A 29 -15.51 -0.80 -19.13
N GLU A 30 -14.86 -1.64 -19.95
CA GLU A 30 -15.29 -3.00 -20.22
C GLU A 30 -15.71 -3.66 -18.90
N GLY A 31 -16.92 -4.23 -18.91
CA GLY A 31 -17.71 -4.47 -17.71
C GLY A 31 -16.92 -5.05 -16.55
N ASN A 32 -17.14 -4.45 -15.38
CA ASN A 32 -17.01 -5.12 -14.10
C ASN A 32 -18.00 -6.28 -14.07
N ASN A 33 -17.68 -7.32 -14.82
CA ASN A 33 -18.31 -8.61 -14.68
C ASN A 33 -17.67 -9.20 -13.43
N ASP A 34 -18.47 -9.26 -12.39
CA ASP A 34 -18.15 -9.73 -11.04
C ASP A 34 -19.32 -10.65 -10.74
N SER A 35 -19.12 -11.94 -11.03
CA SER A 35 -20.19 -12.92 -11.11
C SER A 35 -20.59 -13.48 -9.74
N ASP A 36 -19.67 -13.47 -8.77
CA ASP A 36 -19.86 -13.90 -7.40
C ASP A 36 -20.06 -12.72 -6.42
N ASN A 37 -19.91 -11.48 -6.90
CA ASN A 37 -20.12 -10.24 -6.16
C ASN A 37 -19.13 -10.10 -4.97
N ASP A 38 -17.89 -10.53 -5.18
CA ASP A 38 -16.79 -10.37 -4.22
C ASP A 38 -16.09 -9.00 -4.33
N GLY A 39 -16.45 -8.22 -5.36
CA GLY A 39 -15.89 -6.90 -5.66
C GLY A 39 -14.70 -6.93 -6.62
N VAL A 40 -14.35 -8.10 -7.15
CA VAL A 40 -13.23 -8.36 -8.06
C VAL A 40 -13.76 -8.64 -9.46
N ASN A 41 -12.98 -8.31 -10.49
CA ASN A 41 -13.36 -8.54 -11.87
C ASN A 41 -13.06 -9.99 -12.27
N ASP A 42 -14.04 -10.73 -12.82
CA ASP A 42 -13.91 -12.14 -13.23
C ASP A 42 -12.64 -12.41 -14.08
N LYS A 43 -12.26 -11.48 -14.96
CA LYS A 43 -11.06 -11.62 -15.80
C LYS A 43 -9.77 -11.46 -15.00
N TYR A 44 -9.77 -10.63 -13.97
CA TYR A 44 -8.65 -10.51 -13.05
C TYR A 44 -8.49 -11.79 -12.23
N GLU A 45 -9.60 -12.38 -11.81
CA GLU A 45 -9.62 -13.66 -11.11
C GLU A 45 -9.10 -14.79 -11.99
N GLU A 46 -9.62 -14.94 -13.21
CA GLU A 46 -9.17 -15.96 -14.19
C GLU A 46 -7.66 -15.89 -14.44
N ASN A 47 -7.08 -14.69 -14.50
CA ASN A 47 -5.63 -14.52 -14.70
C ASN A 47 -4.79 -14.92 -13.48
N ASN A 48 -5.39 -14.93 -12.29
CA ASN A 48 -4.72 -15.16 -11.02
C ASN A 48 -5.11 -16.48 -10.35
N GLU A 49 -6.11 -17.17 -10.87
CA GLU A 49 -6.61 -18.46 -10.41
C GLU A 49 -5.48 -19.50 -10.30
N ARG A 50 -5.55 -20.35 -9.28
CA ARG A 50 -4.50 -21.33 -8.96
C ARG A 50 -5.11 -22.71 -8.76
N ASN A 51 -4.36 -23.74 -9.14
CA ASN A 51 -4.65 -25.12 -8.74
C ASN A 51 -4.01 -25.37 -7.38
N VAL A 52 -4.79 -25.83 -6.41
CA VAL A 52 -4.29 -26.12 -5.05
C VAL A 52 -4.35 -27.61 -4.76
N GLU A 53 -3.21 -28.19 -4.39
CA GLU A 53 -3.08 -29.57 -3.93
C GLU A 53 -2.66 -29.58 -2.47
N VAL A 54 -3.34 -30.39 -1.65
CA VAL A 54 -3.10 -30.50 -0.21
C VAL A 54 -2.81 -31.95 0.15
N ASP A 55 -1.61 -32.19 0.66
CA ASP A 55 -1.16 -33.47 1.15
C ASP A 55 -0.97 -33.44 2.67
N ILE A 56 -1.57 -34.41 3.39
CA ILE A 56 -1.49 -34.51 4.85
C ILE A 56 -0.81 -35.80 5.26
N PHE A 57 0.30 -35.68 6.00
CA PHE A 57 1.12 -36.79 6.47
C PHE A 57 1.32 -36.70 7.99
N GLY A 58 0.30 -37.11 8.75
CA GLY A 58 0.34 -37.10 10.22
C GLY A 58 0.45 -35.68 10.78
N ASN A 59 1.64 -35.31 11.24
CA ASN A 59 1.94 -34.00 11.83
C ASN A 59 2.49 -32.99 10.82
N GLU A 60 2.52 -33.35 9.53
CA GLU A 60 2.97 -32.48 8.46
C GLU A 60 1.85 -32.31 7.43
N THR A 61 1.73 -31.10 6.89
CA THR A 61 0.85 -30.81 5.76
C THR A 61 1.65 -30.02 4.73
N ARG A 62 1.57 -30.44 3.47
CA ARG A 62 2.16 -29.74 2.34
C ARG A 62 1.05 -29.25 1.44
N ILE A 63 1.10 -27.96 1.11
CA ILE A 63 0.18 -27.33 0.19
C ILE A 63 0.99 -26.81 -0.99
N ILE A 64 0.58 -27.17 -2.19
CA ILE A 64 1.18 -26.71 -3.44
C ILE A 64 0.10 -25.94 -4.20
N SER A 65 0.36 -24.65 -4.46
CA SER A 65 -0.53 -23.78 -5.21
C SER A 65 0.19 -23.29 -6.46
N VAL A 66 -0.31 -23.65 -7.65
CA VAL A 66 0.28 -23.32 -8.96
C VAL A 66 -0.69 -22.50 -9.78
N ARG A 67 -0.24 -21.36 -10.31
CA ARG A 67 -1.11 -20.52 -11.16
C ARG A 67 -1.58 -21.27 -12.40
N LYS A 68 -2.89 -21.17 -12.72
CA LYS A 68 -3.53 -21.80 -13.90
C LYS A 68 -3.15 -21.11 -15.21
N SER A 69 -2.91 -19.79 -15.19
CA SER A 69 -2.59 -18.98 -16.37
C SER A 69 -1.39 -19.50 -17.17
N GLU A 70 -1.56 -19.65 -18.49
CA GLU A 70 -0.49 -20.03 -19.42
C GLU A 70 0.58 -18.93 -19.58
N GLN A 71 0.26 -17.68 -19.24
CA GLN A 71 1.18 -16.55 -19.43
C GLN A 71 2.34 -16.56 -18.43
N LYS A 72 2.09 -17.04 -17.21
CA LYS A 72 3.07 -17.10 -16.12
C LYS A 72 2.71 -18.23 -15.17
N GLN A 73 3.58 -19.23 -15.08
CA GLN A 73 3.44 -20.34 -14.14
C GLN A 73 4.39 -20.17 -12.97
N ASP A 74 3.87 -19.57 -11.89
CA ASP A 74 4.56 -19.52 -10.59
C ASP A 74 3.95 -20.52 -9.61
N GLN A 75 4.69 -20.78 -8.53
CA GLN A 75 4.32 -21.76 -7.50
C GLN A 75 4.50 -21.15 -6.11
N ILE A 76 3.51 -21.40 -5.26
CA ILE A 76 3.59 -21.22 -3.82
C ILE A 76 3.60 -22.62 -3.20
N VAL A 77 4.50 -22.86 -2.25
CA VAL A 77 4.56 -24.07 -1.44
C VAL A 77 4.46 -23.66 0.03
N ILE A 78 3.50 -24.23 0.75
CA ILE A 78 3.31 -24.02 2.18
C ILE A 78 3.50 -25.35 2.88
N ASP A 79 4.56 -25.47 3.69
CA ASP A 79 4.82 -26.65 4.51
C ASP A 79 4.48 -26.32 5.97
N ILE A 80 3.50 -27.01 6.53
CA ILE A 80 3.07 -26.88 7.92
C ILE A 80 3.61 -28.07 8.70
N ARG A 81 4.30 -27.81 9.81
CA ARG A 81 4.84 -28.85 10.70
C ARG A 81 4.41 -28.61 12.14
N LEU A 82 3.89 -29.66 12.76
CA LEU A 82 3.50 -29.70 14.17
C LEU A 82 4.61 -30.37 14.98
N SER A 83 5.23 -29.65 15.92
CA SER A 83 6.33 -30.16 16.73
C SER A 83 6.26 -29.70 18.19
N GLU A 84 7.26 -30.08 18.99
CA GLU A 84 7.37 -29.60 20.37
C GLU A 84 7.57 -28.08 20.47
N ASP A 85 8.04 -27.45 19.38
CA ASP A 85 8.31 -26.02 19.29
C ASP A 85 7.12 -25.18 18.80
N GLY A 86 5.95 -25.78 18.57
CA GLY A 86 4.81 -25.03 18.04
C GLY A 86 4.25 -25.55 16.72
N ILE A 87 3.49 -24.66 16.08
CA ILE A 87 3.04 -24.80 14.71
C ILE A 87 3.97 -23.95 13.85
N ARG A 88 4.77 -24.61 13.02
CA ARG A 88 5.65 -23.95 12.04
C ARG A 88 4.99 -23.96 10.67
N ILE A 89 4.93 -22.79 10.04
CA ILE A 89 4.43 -22.59 8.68
C ILE A 89 5.60 -22.05 7.86
N ASP A 90 6.16 -22.89 7.00
CA ASP A 90 7.20 -22.53 6.03
C ASP A 90 6.50 -22.10 4.73
N PHE A 91 6.69 -20.86 4.28
CA PHE A 91 6.15 -20.32 3.05
C PHE A 91 7.26 -20.17 2.01
N SER A 92 7.03 -20.68 0.80
CA SER A 92 7.99 -20.59 -0.29
C SER A 92 7.33 -20.18 -1.59
N TYR A 93 7.96 -19.25 -2.32
CA TYR A 93 7.52 -18.83 -3.64
C TYR A 93 8.60 -19.02 -4.69
N LYS A 94 8.20 -19.54 -5.85
CA LYS A 94 9.04 -19.73 -7.04
C LYS A 94 8.38 -19.06 -8.23
N LEU A 95 9.14 -18.17 -8.89
CA LEU A 95 8.69 -17.49 -10.10
C LEU A 95 8.36 -18.46 -11.24
N ASN A 96 9.14 -19.52 -11.37
CA ASN A 96 8.99 -20.57 -12.39
C ASN A 96 9.12 -21.94 -11.73
N LEU A 97 8.40 -22.95 -12.22
CA LEU A 97 8.42 -24.32 -11.68
C LEU A 97 9.83 -24.93 -11.65
N ASP A 98 10.66 -24.61 -12.64
CA ASP A 98 12.04 -25.10 -12.76
C ASP A 98 13.08 -24.23 -12.02
N SER A 99 12.65 -23.13 -11.36
CA SER A 99 13.56 -22.24 -10.65
C SER A 99 14.13 -22.91 -9.39
N GLU A 100 15.46 -22.90 -9.27
CA GLU A 100 16.16 -23.27 -8.03
C GLU A 100 16.06 -22.17 -6.96
N MET A 101 15.93 -20.91 -7.40
CA MET A 101 15.74 -19.77 -6.52
C MET A 101 14.29 -19.71 -6.05
N ALA A 102 14.11 -19.60 -4.74
CA ALA A 102 12.82 -19.41 -4.11
C ALA A 102 12.93 -18.41 -2.96
N THR A 103 11.94 -17.55 -2.83
CA THR A 103 11.74 -16.71 -1.65
C THR A 103 11.19 -17.61 -0.55
N LYS A 104 11.83 -17.65 0.62
CA LYS A 104 11.48 -18.55 1.72
C LYS A 104 11.48 -17.80 3.04
N PHE A 105 10.41 -17.96 3.80
CA PHE A 105 10.30 -17.44 5.14
C PHE A 105 9.29 -18.27 5.93
N SER A 106 9.36 -18.21 7.25
CA SER A 106 8.56 -19.04 8.13
C SER A 106 8.02 -18.27 9.32
N ILE A 107 6.88 -18.73 9.80
CA ILE A 107 6.25 -18.26 11.04
C ILE A 107 6.07 -19.44 11.98
N VAL A 108 6.34 -19.23 13.26
CA VAL A 108 6.15 -20.26 14.30
C VAL A 108 5.32 -19.70 15.45
N PHE A 109 4.12 -20.25 15.64
CA PHE A 109 3.32 -20.02 16.84
C PHE A 109 3.81 -20.97 17.94
N HIS A 110 4.58 -20.43 18.89
CA HIS A 110 5.37 -21.26 19.82
C HIS A 110 4.61 -21.56 21.13
N LYS A 111 4.12 -20.52 21.81
CA LYS A 111 3.44 -20.64 23.11
C LYS A 111 2.56 -19.44 23.41
N ILE A 112 1.65 -19.63 24.36
CA ILE A 112 0.86 -18.56 24.97
C ILE A 112 1.46 -18.28 26.36
N ILE A 113 1.56 -17.00 26.73
CA ILE A 113 2.14 -16.54 27.98
C ILE A 113 1.05 -15.79 28.74
N GLU A 114 0.70 -16.24 29.95
CA GLU A 114 -0.10 -15.41 30.86
C GLU A 114 0.84 -14.46 31.59
N PHE A 115 0.56 -13.17 31.56
CA PHE A 115 1.40 -12.16 32.19
C PHE A 115 0.59 -11.09 32.93
N ASN A 116 1.23 -10.44 33.90
CA ASN A 116 0.72 -9.24 34.53
C ASN A 116 1.48 -8.03 33.98
N ASP A 117 0.74 -7.18 33.28
CA ASP A 117 1.23 -5.92 32.72
C ASP A 117 1.60 -4.96 33.85
N THR A 118 2.92 -4.76 34.02
CA THR A 118 3.48 -4.06 35.19
C THR A 118 3.64 -2.56 34.94
N ASN A 119 3.83 -2.16 33.67
CA ASN A 119 3.96 -0.76 33.27
C ASN A 119 2.66 -0.15 32.69
N LEU A 120 1.60 -0.96 32.56
CA LEU A 120 0.27 -0.60 32.07
C LEU A 120 0.24 -0.13 30.61
N ASP A 121 1.18 -0.60 29.79
CA ASP A 121 1.23 -0.26 28.36
C ASP A 121 0.40 -1.21 27.46
N ASN A 122 -0.18 -2.26 28.06
CA ASN A 122 -0.96 -3.34 27.42
C ASN A 122 -0.16 -4.28 26.52
N ASN A 123 1.16 -4.13 26.44
CA ASN A 123 2.04 -4.88 25.57
C ASN A 123 2.99 -5.75 26.38
N PHE A 124 3.11 -7.03 26.02
CA PHE A 124 4.00 -7.91 26.75
C PHE A 124 5.46 -7.57 26.49
N ASN A 125 6.17 -7.18 27.55
CA ASN A 125 7.62 -7.04 27.56
C ASN A 125 8.24 -8.03 28.57
N PRO A 126 9.00 -9.05 28.11
CA PRO A 126 9.58 -10.05 29.01
C PRO A 126 10.63 -9.51 29.99
N GLU A 127 11.15 -8.29 29.78
CA GLU A 127 12.11 -7.64 30.68
C GLU A 127 11.42 -6.81 31.79
N ILE A 128 10.16 -6.42 31.59
CA ILE A 128 9.41 -5.52 32.48
C ILE A 128 8.28 -6.27 33.19
N ASP A 129 7.55 -7.11 32.46
CA ASP A 129 6.33 -7.74 32.94
C ASP A 129 6.58 -9.03 33.70
N GLN A 130 5.66 -9.31 34.62
CA GLN A 130 5.68 -10.54 35.38
C GLN A 130 4.97 -11.67 34.60
N ILE A 131 5.74 -12.67 34.18
CA ILE A 131 5.19 -13.93 33.65
C ILE A 131 4.53 -14.72 34.78
N ILE A 132 3.27 -15.12 34.58
CA ILE A 132 2.49 -15.94 35.52
C ILE A 132 2.60 -17.42 35.15
N GLN A 133 2.30 -17.76 33.89
CA GLN A 133 2.46 -19.12 33.37
C GLN A 133 2.73 -19.13 31.86
N ASN A 134 3.26 -20.24 31.36
CA ASN A 134 3.45 -20.50 29.94
C ASN A 134 2.62 -21.72 29.55
N PHE A 135 1.87 -21.62 28.46
CA PHE A 135 1.15 -22.71 27.82
C PHE A 135 1.83 -23.07 26.50
N SER A 136 2.46 -24.24 26.45
CA SER A 136 3.14 -24.74 25.26
C SER A 136 2.14 -25.23 24.21
N ILE A 137 2.31 -24.79 22.96
CA ILE A 137 1.52 -25.28 21.82
C ILE A 137 2.27 -26.48 21.21
N ASN A 138 2.21 -27.65 21.85
CA ASN A 138 3.09 -28.78 21.48
C ASN A 138 2.40 -30.15 21.39
N THR A 139 1.11 -30.22 21.69
CA THR A 139 0.33 -31.47 21.64
C THR A 139 -0.92 -31.25 20.83
N PHE A 140 -1.07 -32.00 19.74
CA PHE A 140 -2.06 -31.72 18.70
C PHE A 140 -3.05 -32.85 18.48
N GLN A 141 -4.26 -32.49 18.07
CA GLN A 141 -5.20 -33.40 17.43
C GLN A 141 -4.74 -33.67 15.98
N ASN A 142 -5.36 -34.65 15.31
CA ASN A 142 -5.13 -34.86 13.89
C ASN A 142 -5.55 -33.63 13.09
N ILE A 143 -4.76 -33.27 12.08
CA ILE A 143 -5.08 -32.18 11.15
C ILE A 143 -6.37 -32.51 10.41
N SER A 144 -7.33 -31.58 10.44
CA SER A 144 -8.59 -31.68 9.71
C SER A 144 -8.51 -30.85 8.44
N TYR A 145 -9.04 -31.38 7.34
CA TYR A 145 -9.08 -30.70 6.05
C TYR A 145 -10.41 -30.92 5.34
N SER A 146 -10.91 -29.87 4.72
CA SER A 146 -12.08 -29.89 3.85
C SER A 146 -11.98 -28.80 2.80
N ILE A 147 -12.69 -28.98 1.69
CA ILE A 147 -12.90 -27.93 0.68
C ILE A 147 -14.31 -27.40 0.88
N LEU A 148 -14.44 -26.08 1.04
CA LEU A 148 -15.73 -25.40 1.10
C LEU A 148 -16.15 -25.08 -0.34
N GLU A 149 -17.25 -25.70 -0.78
CA GLU A 149 -17.69 -25.69 -2.19
C GLU A 149 -17.98 -24.30 -2.76
N THR A 150 -18.19 -23.29 -1.91
CA THR A 150 -18.65 -21.98 -2.36
C THR A 150 -17.63 -21.17 -3.15
N HIS A 151 -16.31 -21.41 -3.03
CA HIS A 151 -15.26 -20.68 -3.77
C HIS A 151 -13.96 -21.49 -3.92
N SER A 152 -14.06 -22.83 -4.04
CA SER A 152 -12.89 -23.73 -4.00
C SER A 152 -11.93 -23.42 -2.84
N LEU A 153 -12.51 -23.11 -1.66
CA LEU A 153 -11.77 -22.61 -0.52
C LEU A 153 -11.27 -23.79 0.33
N HIS A 154 -9.95 -23.94 0.40
CA HIS A 154 -9.32 -24.98 1.19
C HIS A 154 -9.28 -24.55 2.66
N TYR A 155 -9.89 -25.36 3.53
CA TYR A 155 -9.94 -25.12 4.96
C TYR A 155 -9.16 -26.21 5.70
N ILE A 156 -8.15 -25.80 6.47
CA ILE A 156 -7.35 -26.68 7.32
C ILE A 156 -7.49 -26.22 8.77
N ARG A 157 -7.78 -27.16 9.68
CA ARG A 157 -7.87 -26.90 11.11
C ARG A 157 -6.80 -27.68 11.87
N ILE A 158 -6.05 -26.96 12.69
CA ILE A 158 -5.04 -27.50 13.60
C ILE A 158 -5.45 -27.11 15.02
N SER A 159 -5.57 -28.09 15.91
CA SER A 159 -6.02 -27.88 17.29
C SER A 159 -5.08 -28.55 18.26
N THR A 160 -4.83 -27.92 19.41
CA THR A 160 -4.21 -28.63 20.53
C THR A 160 -5.17 -29.69 21.10
N ILE A 161 -4.66 -30.72 21.77
CA ILE A 161 -5.50 -31.81 22.33
C ILE A 161 -6.59 -31.27 23.26
N ASN A 162 -6.27 -30.23 24.03
CA ASN A 162 -7.19 -29.57 24.95
C ASN A 162 -8.03 -28.44 24.30
N GLU A 163 -7.88 -28.23 22.98
CA GLU A 163 -8.58 -27.19 22.20
C GLU A 163 -8.37 -25.77 22.71
N THR A 164 -7.34 -25.53 23.53
CA THR A 164 -7.01 -24.19 24.04
C THR A 164 -6.43 -23.29 22.96
N PHE A 165 -5.70 -23.87 22.00
CA PHE A 165 -5.21 -23.15 20.83
C PHE A 165 -5.67 -23.88 19.57
N ASN A 166 -6.36 -23.14 18.70
CA ASN A 166 -6.81 -23.60 17.40
C ASN A 166 -6.31 -22.63 16.33
N LEU A 167 -5.91 -23.18 15.20
CA LEU A 167 -5.48 -22.43 14.03
C LEU A 167 -6.30 -22.90 12.84
N HIS A 168 -7.00 -21.93 12.24
CA HIS A 168 -7.86 -22.09 11.08
C HIS A 168 -7.12 -21.50 9.90
N LEU A 169 -6.85 -22.28 8.87
CA LEU A 169 -6.12 -21.85 7.69
C LEU A 169 -7.07 -21.88 6.50
N TYR A 170 -7.09 -20.78 5.75
CA TYR A 170 -7.91 -20.61 4.55
C TYR A 170 -7.00 -20.27 3.38
N LEU A 171 -7.12 -21.04 2.30
CA LEU A 171 -6.42 -20.80 1.04
C LEU A 171 -7.42 -20.90 -0.10
N ALA A 172 -7.53 -19.84 -0.90
CA ALA A 172 -8.47 -19.77 -2.00
C ALA A 172 -7.78 -20.07 -3.34
N GLU A 173 -8.47 -20.76 -4.25
CA GLU A 173 -8.00 -20.94 -5.64
C GLU A 173 -8.15 -19.64 -6.46
N GLU A 174 -9.19 -18.87 -6.17
CA GLU A 174 -9.52 -17.55 -6.73
C GLU A 174 -9.74 -16.52 -5.60
N PHE A 175 -10.19 -15.30 -5.90
CA PHE A 175 -10.49 -14.38 -4.82
C PHE A 175 -11.70 -14.89 -4.04
N ALA A 176 -11.68 -14.72 -2.72
CA ALA A 176 -12.77 -15.24 -1.90
C ALA A 176 -12.95 -14.40 -0.64
N ILE A 177 -14.20 -14.15 -0.27
CA ILE A 177 -14.53 -13.49 0.98
C ILE A 177 -14.60 -14.54 2.11
N VAL A 178 -13.79 -14.35 3.14
CA VAL A 178 -13.82 -15.14 4.37
C VAL A 178 -13.91 -14.18 5.55
N GLU A 179 -14.99 -14.29 6.32
CA GLU A 179 -15.22 -13.44 7.51
C GLU A 179 -15.15 -11.93 7.16
N ASP A 180 -15.84 -11.54 6.09
CA ASP A 180 -15.89 -10.18 5.56
C ASP A 180 -14.55 -9.59 5.08
N GLN A 181 -13.51 -10.43 4.93
CA GLN A 181 -12.22 -10.05 4.34
C GLN A 181 -12.02 -10.74 3.00
N LEU A 182 -11.61 -9.97 2.00
CA LEU A 182 -11.22 -10.52 0.70
C LEU A 182 -9.83 -11.16 0.82
N ILE A 183 -9.73 -12.42 0.42
CA ILE A 183 -8.48 -13.17 0.35
C ILE A 183 -8.07 -13.34 -1.11
N SER A 184 -6.81 -13.05 -1.43
CA SER A 184 -6.25 -13.35 -2.76
C SER A 184 -5.68 -14.78 -2.86
N PRO A 185 -5.59 -15.37 -4.07
CA PRO A 185 -4.90 -16.66 -4.27
C PRO A 185 -3.41 -16.67 -3.94
N ALA A 186 -2.82 -15.48 -3.71
CA ALA A 186 -1.40 -15.29 -3.40
C ALA A 186 -1.10 -15.33 -1.88
N GLU A 187 -2.13 -15.49 -1.05
CA GLU A 187 -2.02 -15.46 0.41
C GLU A 187 -2.80 -16.57 1.10
N MET A 188 -2.52 -16.75 2.37
CA MET A 188 -3.23 -17.64 3.27
C MET A 188 -3.72 -16.81 4.45
N LYS A 189 -5.03 -16.80 4.69
CA LYS A 189 -5.61 -16.28 5.94
C LYS A 189 -5.47 -17.32 7.03
N MET A 190 -5.12 -16.84 8.21
CA MET A 190 -4.98 -17.63 9.42
C MET A 190 -5.90 -17.02 10.46
N SER A 191 -6.81 -17.79 11.05
CA SER A 191 -7.59 -17.35 12.21
C SER A 191 -7.09 -18.12 13.44
N VAL A 192 -6.45 -17.37 14.34
CA VAL A 192 -6.00 -17.83 15.64
C VAL A 192 -7.19 -17.79 16.59
N GLU A 193 -7.54 -18.93 17.16
CA GLU A 193 -8.55 -19.06 18.20
C GLU A 193 -7.88 -19.55 19.51
N ILE A 194 -8.01 -18.75 20.57
CA ILE A 194 -7.63 -19.14 21.93
C ILE A 194 -8.91 -19.28 22.75
N SER A 195 -9.24 -20.51 23.14
CA SER A 195 -10.51 -20.82 23.79
C SER A 195 -10.31 -21.52 25.13
N ASN A 196 -11.11 -21.18 26.13
CA ASN A 196 -11.09 -21.81 27.46
C ASN A 196 -9.70 -21.83 28.13
N PHE A 197 -8.89 -20.78 27.91
CA PHE A 197 -7.60 -20.65 28.59
C PHE A 197 -7.81 -20.58 30.12
N THR A 198 -7.11 -21.43 30.88
CA THR A 198 -7.27 -21.47 32.34
C THR A 198 -6.35 -20.44 33.00
N TYR A 199 -6.86 -19.22 33.15
CA TYR A 199 -6.15 -18.13 33.82
C TYR A 199 -5.85 -18.46 35.29
N THR A 200 -4.63 -18.15 35.74
CA THR A 200 -4.25 -18.26 37.15
C THR A 200 -4.58 -16.97 37.91
N ASN A 201 -4.62 -15.83 37.21
CA ASN A 201 -4.93 -14.53 37.75
C ASN A 201 -6.05 -13.83 36.95
N ASN A 202 -7.03 -13.27 37.66
CA ASN A 202 -8.23 -12.63 37.09
C ASN A 202 -7.98 -11.24 36.47
N ASN A 203 -6.77 -10.71 36.58
CA ASN A 203 -6.39 -9.42 35.99
C ASN A 203 -5.21 -9.55 35.02
N SER A 204 -4.87 -10.77 34.61
CA SER A 204 -3.75 -11.03 33.70
C SER A 204 -4.15 -10.82 32.24
N ARG A 205 -3.18 -10.96 31.35
CA ARG A 205 -3.32 -10.89 29.90
C ARG A 205 -2.63 -12.07 29.25
N LEU A 206 -2.91 -12.28 27.97
CA LEU A 206 -2.24 -13.30 27.16
C LEU A 206 -1.30 -12.66 26.15
N GLY A 207 -0.08 -13.18 26.06
CA GLY A 207 0.87 -12.89 25.00
C GLY A 207 1.07 -14.13 24.13
N LEU A 208 0.80 -14.06 22.83
CA LEU A 208 1.13 -15.12 21.88
C LEU A 208 2.53 -14.89 21.33
N TYR A 209 3.43 -15.80 21.67
CA TYR A 209 4.81 -15.76 21.22
C TYR A 209 4.94 -16.30 19.79
N THR A 210 5.34 -15.43 18.88
CA THR A 210 5.50 -15.74 17.46
C THR A 210 6.95 -15.53 17.03
N LYS A 211 7.56 -16.57 16.44
CA LYS A 211 8.89 -16.47 15.83
C LYS A 211 8.78 -16.31 14.32
N LEU A 212 9.69 -15.54 13.76
CA LEU A 212 9.82 -15.24 12.35
C LEU A 212 11.20 -15.69 11.89
N VAL A 213 11.25 -16.49 10.83
CA VAL A 213 12.50 -17.04 10.28
C VAL A 213 12.59 -16.68 8.81
N SER A 214 13.65 -16.00 8.41
CA SER A 214 13.88 -15.62 7.02
C SER A 214 15.39 -15.42 6.81
N GLU A 215 15.84 -15.50 5.56
CA GLU A 215 17.23 -15.15 5.21
C GLU A 215 17.47 -13.63 5.30
N ALA A 216 16.41 -12.83 5.15
CA ALA A 216 16.43 -11.38 5.29
C ALA A 216 15.60 -10.94 6.50
N ASP A 217 15.97 -9.83 7.12
CA ASP A 217 15.20 -9.29 8.25
C ASP A 217 13.78 -8.88 7.81
N PHE A 218 12.84 -9.01 8.74
CA PHE A 218 11.51 -8.44 8.65
C PHE A 218 11.55 -6.96 9.04
N ILE A 219 10.80 -6.16 8.28
CA ILE A 219 10.66 -4.72 8.45
C ILE A 219 9.18 -4.41 8.65
N THR A 220 8.87 -3.61 9.68
CA THR A 220 7.50 -3.17 9.97
C THR A 220 6.95 -2.30 8.85
N GLU A 221 5.67 -2.49 8.55
CA GLU A 221 4.90 -1.70 7.59
C GLU A 221 3.66 -1.14 8.27
N GLU A 222 3.48 0.19 8.19
CA GLU A 222 2.33 0.89 8.79
C GLU A 222 1.07 0.84 7.92
N GLU A 223 1.22 0.72 6.60
CA GLU A 223 0.11 0.68 5.65
C GLU A 223 0.31 -0.50 4.69
N THR A 224 -0.59 -1.48 4.76
CA THR A 224 -0.44 -2.74 4.04
C THR A 224 -0.92 -2.66 2.58
N ASP A 225 -0.44 -3.55 1.72
CA ASP A 225 -0.88 -3.65 0.31
C ASP A 225 -2.40 -3.86 0.20
N ASP A 226 -2.99 -4.59 1.15
CA ASP A 226 -4.41 -4.91 1.17
C ASP A 226 -5.24 -3.71 1.59
N GLU A 227 -4.76 -2.88 2.53
CA GLU A 227 -5.38 -1.59 2.85
C GLU A 227 -5.32 -0.62 1.68
N LEU A 228 -4.19 -0.55 0.98
CA LEU A 228 -4.04 0.30 -0.23
C LEU A 228 -5.01 -0.10 -1.35
N LYS A 229 -5.34 -1.39 -1.46
CA LYS A 229 -6.30 -1.92 -2.43
C LYS A 229 -7.75 -1.90 -1.93
N GLY A 230 -7.97 -1.64 -0.64
CA GLY A 230 -9.29 -1.67 0.00
C GLY A 230 -9.81 -3.08 0.31
N TYR A 231 -8.93 -4.09 0.35
CA TYR A 231 -9.25 -5.48 0.68
C TYR A 231 -9.34 -5.72 2.19
N ALA A 232 -8.66 -4.89 2.98
CA ALA A 232 -8.69 -4.93 4.42
C ALA A 232 -8.66 -3.52 5.03
N THR A 233 -8.85 -3.44 6.35
CA THR A 233 -8.78 -2.17 7.10
C THR A 233 -8.17 -2.42 8.48
N ASN A 234 -7.45 -1.42 9.00
CA ASN A 234 -6.82 -1.45 10.31
C ASN A 234 -5.83 -2.61 10.45
N GLU A 235 -5.02 -2.82 9.43
CA GLU A 235 -3.98 -3.85 9.45
C GLU A 235 -2.64 -3.25 9.82
N SER A 236 -1.76 -4.12 10.29
CA SER A 236 -0.34 -3.84 10.39
C SER A 236 0.41 -5.08 9.95
N GLY A 237 1.65 -4.91 9.55
CA GLY A 237 2.38 -6.05 9.03
C GLY A 237 3.87 -5.89 9.00
N LEU A 238 4.49 -6.96 8.52
CA LEU A 238 5.90 -7.11 8.37
C LEU A 238 6.20 -7.61 6.98
N ASN A 239 7.25 -7.06 6.38
CA ASN A 239 7.74 -7.46 5.07
C ASN A 239 9.16 -8.02 5.17
N THR A 240 9.44 -9.06 4.40
CA THR A 240 10.79 -9.57 4.18
C THR A 240 11.02 -9.74 2.69
N THR A 241 12.11 -9.18 2.17
CA THR A 241 12.40 -9.20 0.72
C THR A 241 13.58 -10.11 0.44
N ILE A 242 13.36 -11.15 -0.35
CA ILE A 242 14.37 -12.13 -0.76
C ILE A 242 14.23 -12.35 -2.27
N ASN A 243 15.32 -12.21 -3.02
CA ASN A 243 15.38 -12.42 -4.47
C ASN A 243 14.32 -11.62 -5.26
N ASP A 244 14.20 -10.32 -5.00
CA ASP A 244 13.25 -9.38 -5.62
C ASP A 244 11.76 -9.62 -5.32
N TYR A 245 11.42 -10.60 -4.48
CA TYR A 245 10.05 -10.80 -4.00
C TYR A 245 9.93 -10.48 -2.52
N THR A 246 8.81 -9.86 -2.17
CA THR A 246 8.49 -9.48 -0.80
C THR A 246 7.45 -10.43 -0.25
N GLY A 247 7.84 -11.25 0.72
CA GLY A 247 6.91 -11.97 1.58
C GLY A 247 6.36 -11.03 2.65
N PHE A 248 5.11 -11.24 3.04
CA PHE A 248 4.47 -10.44 4.07
C PHE A 248 3.82 -11.31 5.14
N PHE A 249 3.78 -10.78 6.36
CA PHE A 249 2.97 -11.28 7.47
C PHE A 249 2.19 -10.10 8.05
N THR A 250 0.89 -10.08 7.84
CA THR A 250 0.00 -9.00 8.28
C THR A 250 -1.01 -9.51 9.28
N TRP A 251 -1.67 -8.60 9.99
CA TRP A 251 -2.72 -8.92 10.95
C TRP A 251 -3.66 -7.74 11.15
N ASN A 252 -4.89 -8.05 11.55
CA ASN A 252 -5.83 -7.03 11.99
C ASN A 252 -5.42 -6.48 13.36
N ASN A 253 -5.41 -5.17 13.54
CA ASN A 253 -5.12 -4.52 14.82
C ASN A 253 -6.19 -4.77 15.88
N TYR A 254 -7.29 -5.43 15.53
CA TYR A 254 -8.35 -5.83 16.44
C TYR A 254 -8.51 -7.36 16.49
N ALA A 255 -8.75 -7.86 17.70
CA ALA A 255 -9.18 -9.23 17.95
C ALA A 255 -10.59 -9.22 18.55
N THR A 256 -11.37 -10.28 18.30
CA THR A 256 -12.65 -10.49 18.96
C THR A 256 -12.42 -11.23 20.27
N VAL A 257 -12.66 -10.56 21.40
CA VAL A 257 -12.53 -11.10 22.75
C VAL A 257 -13.91 -11.17 23.38
N ASP A 258 -14.43 -12.38 23.60
CA ASP A 258 -15.78 -12.62 24.14
C ASP A 258 -16.86 -11.79 23.41
N GLU A 259 -16.90 -11.90 22.07
CA GLU A 259 -17.82 -11.18 21.16
C GLU A 259 -17.57 -9.66 21.03
N ALA A 260 -16.62 -9.10 21.77
CA ALA A 260 -16.25 -7.68 21.68
C ALA A 260 -14.96 -7.47 20.90
N SER A 261 -14.98 -6.56 19.92
CA SER A 261 -13.75 -6.12 19.25
C SER A 261 -12.85 -5.33 20.21
N LYS A 262 -11.58 -5.74 20.32
CA LYS A 262 -10.56 -5.15 21.18
C LYS A 262 -9.27 -4.92 20.40
N LEU A 263 -8.65 -3.77 20.61
CA LEU A 263 -7.32 -3.47 20.09
C LEU A 263 -6.30 -4.48 20.64
N ILE A 264 -5.46 -5.03 19.77
CA ILE A 264 -4.31 -5.85 20.16
C ILE A 264 -3.06 -4.98 20.20
N TYR A 265 -2.09 -5.39 21.03
CA TYR A 265 -0.80 -4.72 21.11
C TYR A 265 0.28 -5.68 20.67
N VAL A 266 1.08 -5.26 19.69
CA VAL A 266 2.18 -6.07 19.15
C VAL A 266 3.49 -5.47 19.60
N SER A 267 4.38 -6.31 20.13
CA SER A 267 5.70 -5.87 20.54
C SER A 267 6.57 -5.46 19.36
N ASP A 268 7.57 -4.63 19.61
CA ASP A 268 8.65 -4.40 18.66
C ASP A 268 9.33 -5.72 18.26
N LEU A 269 9.90 -5.73 17.05
CA LEU A 269 10.68 -6.86 16.56
C LEU A 269 11.96 -7.02 17.38
N MET A 270 12.13 -8.19 17.99
CA MET A 270 13.31 -8.53 18.77
C MET A 270 14.13 -9.58 18.02
N VAL A 271 15.45 -9.41 17.99
CA VAL A 271 16.35 -10.41 17.39
C VAL A 271 16.40 -11.65 18.28
N GLU A 272 16.29 -12.84 17.68
CA GLU A 272 16.51 -14.12 18.35
C GLU A 272 17.89 -14.68 17.95
N HIS A 273 18.58 -15.37 18.86
CA HIS A 273 19.89 -15.94 18.57
C HIS A 273 19.79 -17.01 17.46
N GLU A 274 20.76 -17.03 16.54
CA GLU A 274 20.90 -18.03 15.45
C GLU A 274 19.85 -17.94 14.32
N PHE A 275 19.58 -16.71 13.86
CA PHE A 275 18.71 -16.34 12.73
C PHE A 275 17.22 -16.37 13.07
N GLY A 276 16.62 -15.19 13.03
CA GLY A 276 15.20 -14.99 13.25
C GLY A 276 14.91 -13.75 14.08
N GLN A 277 13.67 -13.31 13.96
CA GLN A 277 13.11 -12.27 14.81
C GLN A 277 11.91 -12.85 15.54
N LYS A 278 11.47 -12.17 16.58
CA LYS A 278 10.32 -12.58 17.35
C LYS A 278 9.49 -11.40 17.76
N LEU A 279 8.21 -11.65 17.98
CA LEU A 279 7.24 -10.68 18.47
C LEU A 279 6.18 -11.36 19.34
N TYR A 280 5.45 -10.55 20.08
CA TYR A 280 4.36 -10.99 20.94
C TYR A 280 3.08 -10.25 20.56
N PHE A 281 2.00 -11.00 20.32
CA PHE A 281 0.66 -10.44 20.23
C PHE A 281 0.03 -10.45 21.62
N SER A 282 -0.31 -9.28 22.14
CA SER A 282 -0.87 -9.12 23.48
C SER A 282 -2.38 -8.92 23.39
N TYR A 283 -3.12 -9.78 24.08
CA TYR A 283 -4.58 -9.82 24.11
C TYR A 283 -5.11 -9.48 25.50
N PHE A 284 -6.28 -8.84 25.53
CA PHE A 284 -7.08 -8.73 26.74
C PHE A 284 -7.53 -10.12 27.20
N GLN A 285 -7.76 -10.26 28.51
CA GLN A 285 -8.33 -11.47 29.09
C GLN A 285 -9.73 -11.73 28.49
N GLY A 286 -9.97 -12.98 28.09
CA GLY A 286 -11.26 -13.44 27.61
C GLY A 286 -11.35 -14.95 27.59
N SER A 287 -12.57 -15.47 27.52
CA SER A 287 -12.81 -16.91 27.42
C SER A 287 -12.55 -17.42 26.00
N ASN A 288 -12.87 -16.59 25.00
CA ASN A 288 -12.61 -16.86 23.59
C ASN A 288 -11.98 -15.63 22.94
N ILE A 289 -10.86 -15.83 22.25
CA ILE A 289 -10.11 -14.79 21.53
C ILE A 289 -9.93 -15.26 20.09
N TYR A 290 -10.37 -14.45 19.13
CA TYR A 290 -10.20 -14.67 17.70
C TYR A 290 -9.38 -13.55 17.08
N HIS A 291 -8.37 -13.90 16.29
CA HIS A 291 -7.48 -12.94 15.64
C HIS A 291 -7.07 -13.45 14.26
N ASP A 292 -6.99 -12.54 13.28
CA ASP A 292 -6.91 -12.88 11.86
C ASP A 292 -5.62 -12.42 11.18
N PRO A 293 -4.47 -13.07 11.43
CA PRO A 293 -3.27 -12.83 10.64
C PRO A 293 -3.35 -13.39 9.22
N LYS A 294 -2.55 -12.83 8.29
CA LYS A 294 -2.39 -13.28 6.91
C LYS A 294 -0.92 -13.44 6.55
N LEU A 295 -0.65 -14.32 5.60
CA LEU A 295 0.68 -14.66 5.13
C LEU A 295 0.68 -14.79 3.60
N GLY A 296 1.60 -14.12 2.90
CA GLY A 296 1.60 -14.20 1.43
C GLY A 296 2.82 -13.57 0.76
N ILE A 297 2.70 -13.35 -0.55
CA ILE A 297 3.74 -12.70 -1.38
C ILE A 297 3.13 -11.51 -2.11
N LYS A 298 3.79 -10.36 -2.02
CA LYS A 298 3.38 -9.13 -2.71
C LYS A 298 3.75 -9.15 -4.20
N GLY A 299 2.96 -8.47 -5.02
CA GLY A 299 3.30 -8.15 -6.41
C GLY A 299 3.34 -9.33 -7.38
N ILE A 300 2.84 -10.52 -7.00
CA ILE A 300 2.83 -11.68 -7.91
C ILE A 300 1.57 -11.77 -8.76
N LEU A 301 0.48 -11.14 -8.32
CA LEU A 301 -0.79 -11.06 -9.04
C LEU A 301 -0.59 -10.34 -10.38
N ILE A 302 -1.14 -10.88 -11.46
CA ILE A 302 -1.10 -10.32 -12.80
C ILE A 302 -2.17 -9.22 -12.88
N PRO A 303 -1.78 -7.93 -12.96
CA PRO A 303 -2.75 -6.87 -13.11
C PRO A 303 -3.52 -7.05 -14.42
N LEU A 304 -4.79 -6.66 -14.44
CA LEU A 304 -5.48 -6.52 -15.72
C LEU A 304 -4.68 -5.57 -16.61
N PRO A 305 -4.52 -5.88 -17.90
CA PRO A 305 -3.94 -4.93 -18.83
C PRO A 305 -4.79 -3.67 -18.74
N VAL A 306 -4.21 -2.60 -18.19
CA VAL A 306 -4.85 -1.29 -18.26
C VAL A 306 -5.07 -1.08 -19.74
N SER A 307 -6.34 -0.96 -20.15
CA SER A 307 -6.66 -0.78 -21.55
C SER A 307 -5.90 0.45 -22.01
N ASP A 308 -4.81 0.24 -22.75
CA ASP A 308 -4.04 1.27 -23.47
C ASP A 308 -4.91 1.87 -24.60
N SER A 309 -6.23 1.83 -24.45
CA SER A 309 -7.16 2.43 -25.35
C SER A 309 -6.78 3.89 -25.44
N PRO A 310 -6.30 4.33 -26.61
CA PRO A 310 -5.95 5.72 -26.82
C PRO A 310 -7.17 6.61 -26.61
N THR A 311 -8.39 6.05 -26.48
CA THR A 311 -9.61 6.80 -26.13
C THR A 311 -9.46 7.66 -24.89
N LEU A 312 -8.82 7.20 -23.80
CA LEU A 312 -8.61 8.06 -22.62
C LEU A 312 -7.70 9.24 -22.93
N ILE A 313 -6.60 8.99 -23.64
CA ILE A 313 -5.65 10.02 -24.09
C ILE A 313 -6.32 10.94 -25.12
N ILE A 314 -7.12 10.41 -26.04
CA ILE A 314 -7.86 11.16 -27.06
C ILE A 314 -8.92 12.03 -26.39
N VAL A 315 -9.65 11.53 -25.38
CA VAL A 315 -10.61 12.32 -24.60
C VAL A 315 -9.90 13.42 -23.84
N LEU A 316 -8.75 13.14 -23.22
CA LEU A 316 -7.92 14.15 -22.55
C LEU A 316 -7.43 15.22 -23.54
N VAL A 317 -6.90 14.82 -24.69
CA VAL A 317 -6.40 15.72 -25.74
C VAL A 317 -7.53 16.55 -26.34
N LEU A 318 -8.69 15.95 -26.63
CA LEU A 318 -9.87 16.65 -27.15
C LEU A 318 -10.43 17.65 -26.14
N THR A 319 -10.47 17.29 -24.85
CA THR A 319 -10.93 18.20 -23.79
C THR A 319 -9.95 19.36 -23.62
N LEU A 320 -8.65 19.11 -23.49
CA LEU A 320 -7.61 20.15 -23.43
C LEU A 320 -7.62 21.06 -24.67
N GLY A 321 -7.77 20.47 -25.87
CA GLY A 321 -7.87 21.21 -27.13
C GLY A 321 -9.11 22.10 -27.20
N SER A 322 -10.27 21.62 -26.73
CA SER A 322 -11.51 22.40 -26.69
C SER A 322 -11.43 23.58 -25.70
N VAL A 323 -10.81 23.39 -24.53
CA VAL A 323 -10.60 24.45 -23.54
C VAL A 323 -9.61 25.49 -24.07
N SER A 324 -8.52 25.05 -24.71
CA SER A 324 -7.50 25.93 -25.28
C SER A 324 -8.04 26.78 -26.42
N THR A 325 -8.80 26.18 -27.34
CA THR A 325 -9.45 26.93 -28.45
C THR A 325 -10.49 27.92 -27.95
N ALA A 326 -11.27 27.55 -26.92
CA ALA A 326 -12.19 28.48 -26.26
C ALA A 326 -11.45 29.65 -25.59
N ALA A 327 -10.35 29.40 -24.89
CA ALA A 327 -9.53 30.44 -24.26
C ALA A 327 -8.93 31.39 -25.30
N ILE A 328 -8.34 30.87 -26.37
CA ILE A 328 -7.78 31.65 -27.49
C ILE A 328 -8.87 32.51 -28.14
N TYR A 329 -10.04 31.93 -28.45
CA TYR A 329 -11.17 32.66 -29.02
C TYR A 329 -11.61 33.81 -28.11
N THR A 330 -11.66 33.57 -26.80
CA THR A 330 -12.06 34.57 -25.81
C THR A 330 -11.03 35.71 -25.73
N ILE A 331 -9.73 35.38 -25.69
CA ILE A 331 -8.63 36.36 -25.68
C ILE A 331 -8.65 37.19 -26.97
N TYR A 332 -8.76 36.55 -28.14
CA TYR A 332 -8.80 37.24 -29.42
C TYR A 332 -9.97 38.22 -29.49
N HIS A 333 -11.17 37.77 -29.14
CA HIS A 333 -12.39 38.56 -29.34
C HIS A 333 -12.57 39.67 -28.29
N TYR A 334 -12.01 39.53 -27.08
CA TYR A 334 -12.09 40.53 -26.01
C TYR A 334 -10.84 41.39 -25.86
N GLY A 335 -9.65 40.83 -26.11
CA GLY A 335 -8.38 41.54 -26.04
C GLY A 335 -8.18 42.55 -27.18
N MET A 336 -8.56 42.18 -28.40
CA MET A 336 -8.39 43.05 -29.58
C MET A 336 -9.40 44.21 -29.68
N LYS A 337 -10.43 44.24 -28.83
CA LYS A 337 -11.40 45.36 -28.79
C LYS A 337 -10.97 46.55 -27.92
N LYS A 338 -9.80 46.49 -27.29
CA LYS A 338 -9.17 47.71 -26.76
C LYS A 338 -8.43 48.40 -27.90
N SER A 339 -9.10 49.40 -28.51
CA SER A 339 -8.42 50.36 -29.38
C SER A 339 -7.15 50.87 -28.71
N PRO A 340 -6.03 50.99 -29.43
CA PRO A 340 -4.82 51.58 -28.87
C PRO A 340 -5.12 53.04 -28.57
N THR A 341 -5.26 53.38 -27.29
CA THR A 341 -4.99 54.75 -26.87
C THR A 341 -3.51 54.99 -27.10
N SER A 342 -3.21 55.60 -28.25
CA SER A 342 -1.91 56.16 -28.58
C SER A 342 -1.49 57.07 -27.43
N ASN A 343 -0.36 56.78 -26.78
CA ASN A 343 0.66 57.78 -26.39
C ASN A 343 1.81 57.24 -25.53
N THR A 344 1.89 55.95 -25.19
CA THR A 344 2.99 55.44 -24.33
C THR A 344 4.15 54.77 -25.07
N LYS A 345 4.16 54.76 -26.40
CA LYS A 345 5.23 54.11 -27.18
C LYS A 345 6.51 54.95 -27.29
N LYS A 346 6.45 56.27 -27.06
CA LYS A 346 7.64 57.16 -27.17
C LYS A 346 8.51 57.23 -25.90
N ASP A 347 7.96 56.95 -24.72
CA ASP A 347 8.74 57.04 -23.48
C ASP A 347 9.47 55.73 -23.12
N ARG A 348 8.99 54.60 -23.65
CA ARG A 348 9.58 53.29 -23.35
C ARG A 348 10.89 53.03 -24.10
N GLU A 349 11.02 53.48 -25.35
CA GLU A 349 12.29 53.39 -26.10
C GLU A 349 13.39 54.30 -25.53
N LYS A 350 13.02 55.44 -24.92
CA LYS A 350 13.98 56.33 -24.28
C LYS A 350 14.49 55.78 -22.94
N TYR A 351 13.62 55.12 -22.16
CA TYR A 351 13.98 54.57 -20.86
C TYR A 351 14.91 53.34 -20.94
N PHE A 352 14.75 52.50 -21.98
CA PHE A 352 15.56 51.29 -22.12
C PHE A 352 16.95 51.56 -22.71
N LYS A 353 17.11 52.64 -23.49
CA LYS A 353 18.39 52.96 -24.14
C LYS A 353 19.38 53.68 -23.22
N GLU A 354 18.91 54.31 -22.15
CA GLU A 354 19.77 55.02 -21.18
C GLU A 354 20.28 54.15 -20.01
N ARG A 355 19.81 52.90 -19.85
CA ARG A 355 20.10 52.10 -18.64
C ARG A 355 20.86 50.79 -18.83
N PHE A 356 21.07 50.34 -20.07
CA PHE A 356 21.65 49.00 -20.33
C PHE A 356 22.60 48.95 -21.54
N GLU A 357 23.54 49.88 -21.62
CA GLU A 357 24.77 49.67 -22.39
C GLU A 357 25.94 49.62 -21.42
N GLU A 358 26.23 48.42 -20.88
CA GLU A 358 27.60 47.93 -20.72
C GLU A 358 27.65 46.47 -20.23
N SER A 359 28.65 45.76 -20.76
CA SER A 359 29.24 44.49 -20.32
C SER A 359 28.73 43.16 -20.89
N GLU A 360 29.61 42.65 -21.77
CA GLU A 360 30.18 41.31 -21.86
C GLU A 360 29.38 40.12 -22.42
N VAL A 361 29.99 39.59 -23.48
CA VAL A 361 29.67 38.41 -24.26
C VAL A 361 29.97 37.16 -23.43
N LEU A 362 28.96 36.31 -23.25
CA LEU A 362 29.10 34.89 -22.97
C LEU A 362 28.05 34.13 -23.80
N GLU A 363 28.48 33.04 -24.43
CA GLU A 363 27.72 32.27 -25.42
C GLU A 363 26.41 31.70 -24.86
N PRO A 364 25.33 31.56 -25.66
CA PRO A 364 24.03 31.21 -25.13
C PRO A 364 23.92 29.70 -24.89
N TYR A 365 23.87 29.30 -23.63
CA TYR A 365 22.98 28.20 -23.24
C TYR A 365 21.53 28.69 -23.37
N SER A 366 20.65 27.82 -23.85
CA SER A 366 19.23 28.13 -24.05
C SER A 366 18.52 28.34 -22.70
N ASP A 367 18.39 29.59 -22.27
CA ASP A 367 17.57 30.05 -21.13
C ASP A 367 16.06 30.01 -21.43
N LYS A 368 15.56 28.89 -21.97
CA LYS A 368 14.11 28.68 -22.05
C LYS A 368 13.64 27.96 -20.79
N PRO A 369 12.76 28.55 -19.96
CA PRO A 369 12.13 27.85 -18.85
C PRO A 369 11.42 26.59 -19.37
N ALA A 370 11.48 25.47 -18.64
CA ALA A 370 10.80 24.22 -19.03
C ALA A 370 9.29 24.42 -19.28
N LEU A 371 8.67 25.37 -18.59
CA LEU A 371 7.28 25.80 -18.81
C LEU A 371 7.03 26.42 -20.19
N GLN A 372 8.03 27.06 -20.79
CA GLN A 372 7.92 27.64 -22.13
C GLN A 372 8.01 26.56 -23.22
N ILE A 373 8.77 25.48 -22.96
CA ILE A 373 8.88 24.30 -23.83
C ILE A 373 7.54 23.55 -23.92
N LEU A 374 6.77 23.53 -22.81
CA LEU A 374 5.43 22.92 -22.76
C LEU A 374 4.39 23.62 -23.64
N ILE A 375 4.63 24.88 -24.01
CA ILE A 375 3.67 25.73 -24.75
C ILE A 375 4.02 25.80 -26.26
N GLU A 376 5.19 25.27 -26.66
CA GLU A 376 5.64 25.26 -28.06
C GLU A 376 5.04 24.08 -28.86
N GLU A 377 4.90 24.26 -30.18
CA GLU A 377 4.61 23.14 -31.09
C GLU A 377 5.78 22.12 -31.01
N ASN A 378 5.46 20.83 -30.94
CA ASN A 378 6.40 19.72 -30.69
C ASN A 378 7.00 19.67 -29.26
N SER A 379 6.27 20.15 -28.26
CA SER A 379 6.67 20.13 -26.83
C SER A 379 7.14 18.75 -26.33
N ILE A 380 6.52 17.66 -26.78
CA ILE A 380 6.91 16.29 -26.40
C ILE A 380 8.30 15.93 -26.94
N GLU A 381 8.60 16.27 -28.18
CA GLU A 381 9.88 15.96 -28.84
C GLU A 381 11.02 16.79 -28.22
N ASN A 382 10.71 18.03 -27.81
CA ASN A 382 11.64 18.90 -27.09
C ASN A 382 11.85 18.47 -25.63
N LEU A 383 10.81 17.95 -24.95
CA LEU A 383 10.92 17.38 -23.61
C LEU A 383 11.76 16.10 -23.60
N LEU A 384 11.61 15.25 -24.62
CA LEU A 384 12.39 14.01 -24.78
C LEU A 384 13.90 14.27 -25.01
N GLN A 385 14.28 15.46 -25.48
CA GLN A 385 15.70 15.85 -25.60
C GLN A 385 16.34 16.27 -24.26
N ILE A 386 15.54 16.56 -23.22
CA ILE A 386 16.04 16.89 -21.89
C ILE A 386 16.32 15.59 -21.14
N ARG A 387 17.55 15.08 -21.27
CA ARG A 387 17.96 13.78 -20.71
C ARG A 387 17.87 13.66 -19.18
N ASN A 388 17.59 14.73 -18.44
CA ASN A 388 17.59 14.77 -16.97
C ASN A 388 16.36 15.51 -16.40
N LEU A 389 15.17 15.34 -16.98
CA LEU A 389 13.96 15.98 -16.46
C LEU A 389 13.40 15.15 -15.29
N ASN A 390 13.70 15.54 -14.05
CA ASN A 390 13.12 14.94 -12.86
C ASN A 390 11.82 15.71 -12.50
N ILE A 391 10.66 15.12 -12.79
CA ILE A 391 9.36 15.72 -12.46
C ILE A 391 8.96 15.23 -11.07
N THR A 392 9.05 16.12 -10.09
CA THR A 392 8.64 15.84 -8.72
C THR A 392 7.26 16.43 -8.48
N VAL A 393 6.28 15.59 -8.15
CA VAL A 393 4.94 16.05 -7.71
C VAL A 393 5.03 16.55 -6.28
N VAL A 394 4.34 17.64 -5.98
CA VAL A 394 4.40 18.34 -4.68
C VAL A 394 2.99 18.65 -4.24
N SER A 395 2.62 18.25 -3.02
CA SER A 395 1.33 18.59 -2.41
C SER A 395 1.28 20.06 -1.99
N GLU A 396 0.07 20.61 -1.82
CA GLU A 396 -0.12 21.96 -1.28
C GLU A 396 0.42 22.07 0.17
N ASP A 397 0.18 21.03 0.98
CA ASP A 397 0.65 20.91 2.36
C ASP A 397 2.17 21.09 2.50
N PHE A 398 2.95 20.63 1.53
CA PHE A 398 4.41 20.82 1.55
C PHE A 398 4.79 22.31 1.58
N PHE A 399 4.14 23.13 0.74
CA PHE A 399 4.41 24.56 0.71
C PHE A 399 3.86 25.25 1.96
N GLU A 400 2.73 24.79 2.49
CA GLU A 400 2.22 25.29 3.77
C GLU A 400 3.22 25.06 4.91
N ILE A 401 3.79 23.85 5.02
CA ILE A 401 4.81 23.51 6.02
C ILE A 401 6.05 24.39 5.84
N ILE A 402 6.59 24.49 4.62
CA ILE A 402 7.76 25.33 4.33
C ILE A 402 7.48 26.81 4.63
N ASN A 403 6.25 27.29 4.45
CA ASN A 403 5.86 28.66 4.75
C ASN A 403 5.77 28.96 6.26
N ARG A 404 5.74 27.95 7.13
CA ARG A 404 5.74 28.13 8.60
C ARG A 404 7.12 28.47 9.15
N PHE A 405 8.20 28.18 8.42
CA PHE A 405 9.55 28.52 8.84
C PHE A 405 9.91 29.97 8.46
N GLU A 406 10.41 30.73 9.43
CA GLU A 406 10.88 32.11 9.23
C GLU A 406 12.29 32.11 8.62
N TRP A 407 12.39 31.84 7.32
CA TRP A 407 13.67 31.92 6.58
C TRP A 407 13.83 33.25 5.84
N GLU A 408 15.04 33.80 5.87
CA GLU A 408 15.35 35.07 5.19
C GLU A 408 15.98 34.87 3.80
N GLY A 409 15.58 35.70 2.84
CA GLY A 409 16.20 35.77 1.52
C GLY A 409 16.18 34.46 0.72
N ASN A 410 17.35 33.99 0.30
CA ASN A 410 17.51 32.84 -0.60
C ASN A 410 17.46 31.48 0.11
N GLU A 411 17.46 31.45 1.45
CA GLU A 411 17.52 30.20 2.23
C GLU A 411 16.31 29.31 1.95
N LYS A 412 15.11 29.89 1.91
CA LYS A 412 13.87 29.18 1.58
C LYS A 412 13.88 28.54 0.21
N ILE A 413 14.43 29.24 -0.77
CA ILE A 413 14.50 28.76 -2.16
C ILE A 413 15.48 27.61 -2.25
N ASN A 414 16.63 27.71 -1.61
CA ASN A 414 17.64 26.65 -1.60
C ASN A 414 17.14 25.40 -0.88
N PHE A 415 16.54 25.58 0.30
CA PHE A 415 15.91 24.47 1.03
C PHE A 415 14.83 23.79 0.20
N THR A 416 13.92 24.57 -0.43
CA THR A 416 12.88 24.00 -1.29
C THR A 416 13.50 23.20 -2.45
N LYS A 417 14.57 23.69 -3.08
CA LYS A 417 15.26 22.96 -4.15
C LYS A 417 15.88 21.64 -3.66
N GLU A 418 16.52 21.65 -2.50
CA GLU A 418 17.09 20.44 -1.89
C GLU A 418 15.99 19.43 -1.56
N MET A 419 14.88 19.86 -0.95
CA MET A 419 13.74 18.99 -0.65
C MET A 419 13.06 18.41 -1.89
N LEU A 420 13.10 19.13 -3.01
CA LEU A 420 12.57 18.64 -4.30
C LEU A 420 13.50 17.67 -5.02
N SER A 421 14.76 17.57 -4.59
CA SER A 421 15.76 16.63 -5.14
C SER A 421 15.73 15.24 -4.50
N ILE A 422 15.06 15.11 -3.35
CA ILE A 422 14.89 13.84 -2.60
C ILE A 422 13.47 13.26 -2.77
N THR A 423 13.28 12.01 -2.35
CA THR A 423 12.00 11.31 -2.50
C THR A 423 10.90 11.92 -1.60
N PRO A 424 9.60 11.75 -1.94
CA PRO A 424 8.50 12.25 -1.13
C PRO A 424 8.51 11.73 0.32
N ALA A 425 8.90 10.47 0.54
CA ALA A 425 8.96 9.86 1.87
C ALA A 425 10.07 10.48 2.73
N GLU A 426 11.30 10.58 2.20
CA GLU A 426 12.42 11.23 2.89
C GLU A 426 12.12 12.70 3.21
N ARG A 427 11.49 13.41 2.27
CA ARG A 427 11.04 14.79 2.46
C ARG A 427 10.08 14.91 3.64
N ARG A 428 9.11 14.01 3.75
CA ARG A 428 8.12 14.03 4.83
C ARG A 428 8.78 13.80 6.19
N LEU A 429 9.65 12.80 6.28
CA LEU A 429 10.41 12.50 7.50
C LEU A 429 11.23 13.71 7.99
N ILE A 430 11.96 14.37 7.09
CA ILE A 430 12.76 15.56 7.43
C ILE A 430 11.86 16.71 7.90
N LEU A 431 10.73 16.95 7.22
CA LEU A 431 9.81 18.02 7.61
C LEU A 431 9.16 17.75 8.97
N ASP A 432 8.76 16.51 9.25
CA ASP A 432 8.17 16.11 10.53
C ASP A 432 9.18 16.28 11.68
N GLU A 433 10.45 15.90 11.46
CA GLU A 433 11.53 16.12 12.42
C GLU A 433 11.78 17.62 12.68
N MET A 434 11.77 18.44 11.63
CA MET A 434 11.93 19.91 11.76
C MET A 434 10.77 20.56 12.52
N ILE A 435 9.52 20.11 12.27
CA ILE A 435 8.34 20.57 13.01
C ILE A 435 8.46 20.17 14.49
N HIS A 436 8.86 18.92 14.76
CA HIS A 436 9.06 18.44 16.12
C HIS A 436 10.08 19.30 16.87
N ASN A 437 11.25 19.54 16.27
CA ASN A 437 12.32 20.33 16.87
C ASN A 437 11.92 21.82 17.08
N ALA A 438 11.19 22.42 16.14
CA ALA A 438 10.69 23.78 16.30
C ALA A 438 9.67 23.91 17.46
N SER A 439 8.87 22.87 17.71
CA SER A 439 7.91 22.82 18.82
C SER A 439 8.59 22.69 20.19
N VAL A 440 9.78 22.10 20.24
CA VAL A 440 10.58 21.95 21.47
C VAL A 440 11.29 23.26 21.83
N ILE A 441 11.75 24.03 20.85
CA ILE A 441 12.48 25.30 21.06
C ILE A 441 11.53 26.45 21.44
N SER A 442 10.24 26.36 21.10
CA SER A 442 9.23 27.38 21.40
C SER A 442 8.54 27.24 22.76
N LYS A 443 8.91 26.22 23.56
CA LYS A 443 8.55 26.08 24.98
C LYS A 443 9.71 26.50 25.86
#